data_AF-A0A564K9Y1-F1
#
_entry.id   AF-A0A564K9Y1-F1
#
_cell.length_a   1.000
_cell.length_b   1.000
_cell.length_c   1.000
_cell.angle_alpha   90.00
_cell.angle_beta   90.00
_cell.angle_gamma   90.00
#
_symmetry.space_group_name_H-M   'P 1'
#
loop_
_entity.id
_entity.type
_entity.pdbx_description
1 polymer ?
#
loop_
_entity_poly.entity_id
_entity_poly.type
_entity_poly.pdbx_seq_one_letter_code
_entity_poly.pdbx_strand_id
1 'polypeptide(L)'
;MKLQITLLTSALILALPVLAQDVPLNQAAAMANGVTPAAASPAFDALENQSLSQLRNALKGDASTLTRDQLEHAKQNKTQADKAWLKGSGYDFQAKANQQAGIELLSAFSTLPKAVIQQNLETVTAINRDAVQTSRHQALADAEGISYLYFLSDAMGPRLGKAFLTAYDKGELGKAAALIKASEVSTSAAKKHFNNPRPFLIQGNTIHLVPDDVVVKDNKPYTADGGSFPSGHTNTGYTDALLMAEMIPERFDALVTRGARYGYSRIVLGVHYPLDVMGSRMVAQRNVAHYLNDAKYRALFNEARDQLRTALEKECGTTLAECAKVPAKDDPYRDPAMREFYRFTMTYSLPQQKGEKQGLKVPEGAEVLLEAALPNLSAAQRRALMVKTALPAGYPLSGETGDQQFWQRLNLPAAYQMAAKVHQ
;
A
#
# COMPACT_ATOMS: atom_id res chain seq x y z
N MET A 1 10.14 42.07 -59.76
CA MET A 1 9.78 40.70 -59.33
C MET A 1 10.93 40.11 -58.52
N LYS A 2 10.77 39.97 -57.20
CA LYS A 2 11.39 38.89 -56.41
C LYS A 2 10.69 38.86 -55.05
N LEU A 3 10.11 37.69 -54.76
CA LEU A 3 9.13 37.43 -53.71
C LEU A 3 9.73 37.52 -52.31
N GLN A 4 8.90 38.01 -51.38
CA GLN A 4 9.00 37.76 -49.95
C GLN A 4 8.75 36.27 -49.66
N ILE A 5 9.56 35.66 -48.79
CA ILE A 5 9.13 34.52 -47.97
C ILE A 5 9.69 34.72 -46.56
N THR A 6 8.77 35.01 -45.65
CA THR A 6 8.96 35.13 -44.21
C THR A 6 9.14 33.73 -43.61
N LEU A 7 10.25 33.48 -42.93
CA LEU A 7 10.46 32.25 -42.15
C LEU A 7 9.74 32.37 -40.81
N LEU A 8 8.59 31.70 -40.68
CA LEU A 8 7.93 31.44 -39.40
C LEU A 8 8.80 30.49 -38.58
N THR A 9 9.30 30.99 -37.44
CA THR A 9 9.92 30.18 -36.38
C THR A 9 8.85 29.41 -35.62
N SER A 10 8.68 28.13 -35.94
CA SER A 10 7.94 27.19 -35.08
C SER A 10 8.78 26.87 -33.85
N ALA A 11 8.45 27.47 -32.71
CA ALA A 11 9.01 27.09 -31.41
C ALA A 11 8.40 25.74 -30.99
N LEU A 12 9.15 24.65 -31.23
CA LEU A 12 8.85 23.33 -30.69
C LEU A 12 9.17 23.35 -29.19
N ILE A 13 8.15 23.49 -28.33
CA ILE A 13 8.31 23.27 -26.89
C ILE A 13 8.50 21.76 -26.69
N LEU A 14 9.76 21.33 -26.64
CA LEU A 14 10.11 19.99 -26.17
C LEU A 14 9.70 19.90 -24.70
N ALA A 15 8.63 19.17 -24.41
CA ALA A 15 8.34 18.71 -23.06
C ALA A 15 9.49 17.79 -22.63
N LEU A 16 10.43 18.31 -21.87
CA LEU A 16 11.45 17.51 -21.22
C LEU A 16 10.72 16.53 -20.29
N PRO A 17 10.99 15.21 -20.36
CA PRO A 17 10.56 14.32 -19.30
C PRO A 17 11.23 14.85 -18.03
N VAL A 18 10.42 15.21 -17.04
CA VAL A 18 10.92 15.53 -15.70
C VAL A 18 11.67 14.28 -15.25
N LEU A 19 12.99 14.30 -15.38
CA LEU A 19 13.86 13.35 -14.72
C LEU A 19 13.62 13.61 -13.23
N ALA A 20 12.83 12.74 -12.65
CA ALA A 20 12.61 12.62 -11.22
C ALA A 20 13.96 12.81 -10.50
N GLN A 21 14.14 13.96 -9.84
CA GLN A 21 15.21 14.05 -8.85
C GLN A 21 14.88 13.02 -7.77
N ASP A 22 15.91 12.27 -7.36
CA ASP A 22 15.82 11.33 -6.26
C ASP A 22 15.38 12.08 -5.01
N VAL A 23 14.33 11.61 -4.35
CA VAL A 23 13.84 12.19 -3.10
C VAL A 23 14.80 11.77 -1.98
N PRO A 24 15.49 12.70 -1.30
CA PRO A 24 16.37 12.37 -0.19
C PRO A 24 15.64 11.63 0.94
N LEU A 25 16.32 10.70 1.61
CA LEU A 25 15.69 9.86 2.66
C LEU A 25 15.09 10.68 3.81
N ASN A 26 15.72 11.79 4.20
CA ASN A 26 15.21 12.69 5.23
C ASN A 26 13.93 13.41 4.79
N GLN A 27 13.83 13.79 3.52
CA GLN A 27 12.60 14.37 2.97
C GLN A 27 11.49 13.32 2.93
N ALA A 28 11.78 12.10 2.47
CA ALA A 28 10.83 10.99 2.50
C ALA A 28 10.35 10.67 3.93
N ALA A 29 11.24 10.69 4.92
CA ALA A 29 10.90 10.51 6.32
C ALA A 29 10.00 11.63 6.85
N ALA A 30 10.26 12.89 6.48
CA ALA A 30 9.41 14.02 6.85
C ALA A 30 8.00 13.88 6.26
N MET A 31 7.87 13.47 4.99
CA MET A 31 6.58 13.20 4.36
C MET A 31 5.83 12.05 5.03
N ALA A 32 6.53 10.94 5.31
CA ALA A 32 5.96 9.80 6.04
C ALA A 32 5.48 10.17 7.46
N ASN A 33 6.15 11.14 8.09
CA ASN A 33 5.80 11.65 9.41
C ASN A 33 4.61 12.63 9.36
N GLY A 34 4.38 13.29 8.22
CA GLY A 34 3.26 14.21 8.00
C GLY A 34 1.87 13.56 8.03
N VAL A 35 1.80 12.22 7.95
CA VAL A 35 0.59 11.41 8.09
C VAL A 35 0.58 10.59 9.39
N THR A 36 1.07 11.19 10.47
CA THR A 36 1.05 10.64 11.83
C THR A 36 0.43 11.69 12.77
N PRO A 37 0.34 11.47 14.09
CA PRO A 37 -0.03 12.54 15.03
C PRO A 37 0.92 13.75 15.08
N ALA A 38 1.97 13.78 14.24
CA ALA A 38 2.74 15.00 13.95
C ALA A 38 2.06 15.91 12.91
N ALA A 39 1.03 15.44 12.21
CA ALA A 39 0.15 16.26 11.40
C ALA A 39 -0.48 17.31 12.32
N ALA A 40 -0.41 18.60 12.00
CA ALA A 40 -0.97 19.66 12.84
C ALA A 40 -2.52 19.72 12.76
N SER A 41 -3.20 18.59 12.96
CA SER A 41 -4.65 18.41 12.88
C SER A 41 -5.19 17.66 14.10
N PRO A 42 -5.84 18.36 15.04
CA PRO A 42 -6.49 17.71 16.18
C PRO A 42 -7.56 16.68 15.78
N ALA A 43 -8.21 16.87 14.62
CA ALA A 43 -9.22 15.93 14.12
C ALA A 43 -8.59 14.62 13.61
N PHE A 44 -7.44 14.71 12.94
CA PHE A 44 -6.67 13.55 12.51
C PHE A 44 -6.07 12.82 13.72
N ASP A 45 -5.51 13.55 14.68
CA ASP A 45 -4.94 12.97 15.91
C ASP A 45 -6.00 12.23 16.74
N ALA A 46 -7.21 12.78 16.82
CA ALA A 46 -8.32 12.13 17.49
C ALA A 46 -8.72 10.81 16.80
N LEU A 47 -8.70 10.77 15.46
CA LEU A 47 -8.96 9.56 14.70
C LEU A 47 -7.88 8.49 14.94
N GLU A 48 -6.60 8.87 14.90
CA GLU A 48 -5.48 7.94 15.16
C GLU A 48 -5.54 7.35 16.57
N ASN A 49 -5.81 8.20 17.57
CA ASN A 49 -5.97 7.74 18.95
C ASN A 49 -7.17 6.80 19.11
N GLN A 50 -8.28 7.08 18.42
CA GLN A 50 -9.44 6.19 18.41
C GLN A 50 -9.09 4.84 17.79
N SER A 51 -8.45 4.84 16.61
CA SER A 51 -8.03 3.63 15.89
C SER A 51 -7.10 2.76 16.74
N LEU A 52 -6.08 3.36 17.36
CA LEU A 52 -5.15 2.66 18.24
C LEU A 52 -5.82 2.10 19.50
N SER A 53 -6.77 2.85 20.09
CA SER A 53 -7.54 2.40 21.24
C SER A 53 -8.41 1.18 20.89
N GLN A 54 -9.12 1.22 19.77
CA GLN A 54 -9.95 0.11 19.29
C GLN A 54 -9.10 -1.09 18.90
N LEU A 55 -7.94 -0.90 18.27
CA LEU A 55 -6.99 -1.98 18.01
C LEU A 55 -6.56 -2.67 19.32
N ARG A 56 -6.13 -1.91 20.33
CA ARG A 56 -5.73 -2.49 21.63
C ARG A 56 -6.89 -3.24 22.28
N ASN A 57 -8.11 -2.72 22.19
CA ASN A 57 -9.30 -3.39 22.73
C ASN A 57 -9.61 -4.70 21.97
N ALA A 58 -9.52 -4.70 20.64
CA ALA A 58 -9.73 -5.89 19.83
C ALA A 58 -8.67 -6.96 20.09
N LEU A 59 -7.40 -6.56 20.23
CA LEU A 59 -6.30 -7.45 20.61
C LEU A 59 -6.51 -8.03 22.02
N LYS A 60 -6.91 -7.19 22.98
CA LYS A 60 -7.14 -7.62 24.37
C LYS A 60 -8.31 -8.61 24.48
N GLY A 61 -9.36 -8.41 23.68
CA GLY A 61 -10.61 -9.15 23.82
C GLY A 61 -11.20 -8.97 25.22
N ASP A 62 -11.63 -10.08 25.82
CA ASP A 62 -12.23 -10.11 27.16
C ASP A 62 -11.20 -10.12 28.30
N ALA A 63 -9.90 -10.15 27.98
CA ALA A 63 -8.84 -10.12 28.98
C ALA A 63 -8.81 -8.78 29.74
N SER A 64 -8.34 -8.80 30.99
CA SER A 64 -8.15 -7.58 31.77
C SER A 64 -7.01 -6.71 31.23
N THR A 65 -5.95 -7.35 30.70
CA THR A 65 -4.74 -6.70 30.15
C THR A 65 -4.35 -7.32 28.83
N LEU A 66 -3.83 -6.49 27.90
CA LEU A 66 -3.23 -6.95 26.65
C LEU A 66 -1.82 -7.48 26.93
N THR A 67 -1.53 -8.71 26.50
CA THR A 67 -0.21 -9.33 26.57
C THR A 67 0.23 -9.83 25.18
N ARG A 68 1.48 -10.29 25.08
CA ARG A 68 2.02 -10.89 23.86
C ARG A 68 1.27 -12.14 23.40
N ASP A 69 0.74 -12.92 24.32
CA ASP A 69 -0.02 -14.12 23.96
C ASP A 69 -1.32 -13.78 23.19
N GLN A 70 -2.07 -12.76 23.64
CA GLN A 70 -3.26 -12.33 22.89
C GLN A 70 -2.89 -11.77 21.52
N LEU A 71 -1.77 -11.03 21.42
CA LEU A 71 -1.27 -10.50 20.16
C LEU A 71 -0.88 -11.62 19.18
N GLU A 72 -0.16 -12.65 19.62
CA GLU A 72 0.28 -13.77 18.78
C GLU A 72 -0.90 -14.59 18.22
N HIS A 73 -2.01 -14.66 18.97
CA HIS A 73 -3.23 -15.37 18.58
C HIS A 73 -4.32 -14.45 18.00
N ALA A 74 -4.01 -13.17 17.80
CA ALA A 74 -4.97 -12.16 17.38
C ALA A 74 -5.56 -12.47 16.00
N LYS A 75 -6.88 -12.36 15.92
CA LYS A 75 -7.65 -12.52 14.68
C LYS A 75 -8.96 -11.77 14.78
N GLN A 76 -9.49 -11.36 13.62
CA GLN A 76 -10.85 -10.82 13.54
C GLN A 76 -11.85 -11.83 14.14
N ASN A 77 -12.68 -11.33 15.06
CA ASN A 77 -13.72 -12.11 15.70
C ASN A 77 -14.95 -12.27 14.77
N LYS A 78 -15.94 -13.05 15.21
CA LYS A 78 -17.17 -13.31 14.43
C LYS A 78 -18.05 -12.08 14.22
N THR A 79 -17.91 -11.05 15.05
CA THR A 79 -18.60 -9.78 14.89
C THR A 79 -17.97 -9.02 13.73
N GLN A 80 -16.64 -8.91 13.71
CA GLN A 80 -15.90 -8.13 12.73
C GLN A 80 -15.84 -8.75 11.33
N ALA A 81 -15.88 -10.09 11.23
CA ALA A 81 -15.70 -10.79 9.95
C ALA A 81 -16.68 -11.95 9.77
N ASP A 82 -17.48 -11.88 8.71
CA ASP A 82 -18.44 -12.91 8.32
C ASP A 82 -17.76 -14.04 7.53
N LYS A 83 -16.94 -14.82 8.24
CA LYS A 83 -16.25 -15.99 7.69
C LYS A 83 -17.22 -17.11 7.29
N ALA A 84 -18.44 -17.12 7.85
CA ALA A 84 -19.47 -18.09 7.51
C ALA A 84 -20.05 -17.82 6.12
N TRP A 85 -20.39 -16.55 5.82
CA TRP A 85 -20.78 -16.13 4.47
C TRP A 85 -19.69 -16.47 3.45
N LEU A 86 -18.44 -16.10 3.72
CA LEU A 86 -17.36 -16.37 2.78
C LEU A 86 -17.14 -17.87 2.56
N LYS A 87 -17.13 -18.67 3.63
CA LYS A 87 -17.04 -20.14 3.50
C LYS A 87 -18.22 -20.72 2.73
N GLY A 88 -19.43 -20.20 2.94
CA GLY A 88 -20.66 -20.61 2.26
C GLY A 88 -20.64 -20.34 0.76
N SER A 89 -19.87 -19.35 0.29
CA SER A 89 -19.70 -19.07 -1.14
C SER A 89 -18.98 -20.19 -1.91
N GLY A 90 -18.18 -21.01 -1.22
CA GLY A 90 -17.35 -22.05 -1.85
C GLY A 90 -16.26 -21.50 -2.79
N TYR A 91 -15.91 -20.21 -2.70
CA TYR A 91 -14.87 -19.62 -3.53
C TYR A 91 -13.48 -20.18 -3.21
N ASP A 92 -12.78 -20.66 -4.24
CA ASP A 92 -11.40 -21.14 -4.14
C ASP A 92 -10.43 -20.02 -4.56
N PHE A 93 -9.66 -19.53 -3.58
CA PHE A 93 -8.69 -18.46 -3.76
C PHE A 93 -7.43 -18.87 -4.55
N GLN A 94 -7.34 -20.13 -5.00
CA GLN A 94 -6.23 -20.67 -5.79
C GLN A 94 -4.85 -20.38 -5.15
N ALA A 95 -4.77 -20.49 -3.82
CA ALA A 95 -3.64 -19.96 -3.03
C ALA A 95 -2.27 -20.43 -3.55
N LYS A 96 -2.13 -21.72 -3.89
CA LYS A 96 -0.87 -22.28 -4.41
C LYS A 96 -0.48 -21.71 -5.76
N ALA A 97 -1.44 -21.56 -6.68
CA ALA A 97 -1.18 -20.99 -8.01
C ALA A 97 -0.77 -19.51 -7.90
N ASN A 98 -1.45 -18.75 -7.03
CA ASN A 98 -1.13 -17.35 -6.79
C ASN A 98 0.21 -17.16 -6.08
N GLN A 99 0.60 -18.08 -5.19
CA GLN A 99 1.94 -18.12 -4.60
C GLN A 99 3.03 -18.36 -5.65
N GLN A 100 2.80 -19.32 -6.56
CA GLN A 100 3.74 -19.63 -7.63
C GLN A 100 3.91 -18.45 -8.61
N ALA A 101 2.80 -17.83 -9.02
CA ALA A 101 2.84 -16.64 -9.85
C ALA A 101 3.61 -15.48 -9.17
N GLY A 102 3.48 -15.34 -7.85
CA GLY A 102 4.26 -14.37 -7.07
C GLY A 102 5.77 -14.66 -7.08
N ILE A 103 6.17 -15.94 -7.01
CA ILE A 103 7.59 -16.34 -7.11
C ILE A 103 8.15 -16.00 -8.49
N GLU A 104 7.41 -16.34 -9.55
CA GLU A 104 7.81 -16.05 -10.93
C GLU A 104 7.94 -14.55 -11.20
N LEU A 105 6.94 -13.77 -10.76
CA LEU A 105 6.97 -12.31 -10.85
C LEU A 105 8.19 -11.72 -10.14
N LEU A 106 8.64 -12.31 -9.03
CA LEU A 106 9.75 -11.78 -8.24
C LEU A 106 11.12 -12.42 -8.56
N SER A 107 11.19 -13.30 -9.56
CA SER A 107 12.40 -14.06 -9.90
C SER A 107 13.64 -13.19 -10.20
N ALA A 108 13.45 -11.95 -10.65
CA ALA A 108 14.51 -10.97 -10.87
C ALA A 108 15.30 -10.61 -9.60
N PHE A 109 14.76 -10.87 -8.40
CA PHE A 109 15.47 -10.62 -7.13
C PHE A 109 16.79 -11.39 -7.06
N SER A 110 16.82 -12.63 -7.52
CA SER A 110 17.98 -13.53 -7.42
C SER A 110 19.16 -13.13 -8.32
N THR A 111 18.95 -12.22 -9.27
CA THR A 111 19.97 -11.77 -10.22
C THR A 111 20.38 -10.31 -10.03
N LEU A 112 19.91 -9.66 -8.96
CA LEU A 112 20.22 -8.25 -8.71
C LEU A 112 21.72 -8.02 -8.48
N PRO A 113 22.29 -6.92 -9.00
CA PRO A 113 23.70 -6.59 -8.79
C PRO A 113 24.03 -6.41 -7.30
N LYS A 114 25.24 -6.82 -6.89
CA LYS A 114 25.73 -6.66 -5.51
C LYS A 114 25.60 -5.22 -4.98
N ALA A 115 25.86 -4.22 -5.84
CA ALA A 115 25.72 -2.81 -5.47
C ALA A 115 24.28 -2.44 -5.09
N VAL A 116 23.26 -3.03 -5.75
CA VAL A 116 21.84 -2.83 -5.40
C VAL A 116 21.54 -3.48 -4.06
N ILE A 117 22.03 -4.71 -3.83
CA ILE A 117 21.85 -5.40 -2.54
C ILE A 117 22.51 -4.63 -1.38
N GLN A 118 23.70 -4.07 -1.61
CA GLN A 118 24.40 -3.24 -0.63
C GLN A 118 23.62 -1.95 -0.34
N GLN A 119 23.21 -1.21 -1.38
CA GLN A 119 22.40 0.01 -1.21
C GLN A 119 21.07 -0.29 -0.51
N ASN A 120 20.48 -1.45 -0.77
CA ASN A 120 19.25 -1.91 -0.14
C ASN A 120 19.40 -2.08 1.39
N LEU A 121 20.53 -2.62 1.87
CA LEU A 121 20.86 -2.69 3.30
C LEU A 121 21.16 -1.31 3.90
N GLU A 122 21.90 -0.47 3.18
CA GLU A 122 22.23 0.89 3.63
C GLU A 122 20.96 1.75 3.80
N THR A 123 20.02 1.65 2.84
CA THR A 123 18.76 2.41 2.88
C THR A 123 17.87 2.00 4.06
N VAL A 124 17.69 0.71 4.35
CA VAL A 124 16.94 0.30 5.55
C VAL A 124 17.65 0.72 6.84
N THR A 125 18.98 0.62 6.87
CA THR A 125 19.77 1.03 8.03
C THR A 125 19.58 2.52 8.32
N ALA A 126 19.68 3.37 7.30
CA ALA A 126 19.47 4.81 7.44
C ALA A 126 18.03 5.15 7.87
N ILE A 127 17.01 4.57 7.21
CA ILE A 127 15.60 4.83 7.56
C ILE A 127 15.30 4.39 9.00
N ASN A 128 15.73 3.20 9.42
CA ASN A 128 15.50 2.70 10.78
C ASN A 128 16.25 3.53 11.83
N ARG A 129 17.52 3.88 11.59
CA ARG A 129 18.33 4.67 12.52
C ARG A 129 17.74 6.06 12.71
N ASP A 130 17.37 6.73 11.62
CA ASP A 130 16.98 8.14 11.62
C ASP A 130 15.46 8.35 11.85
N ALA A 131 14.68 7.28 11.97
CA ALA A 131 13.25 7.37 12.24
C ALA A 131 12.95 8.05 13.58
N VAL A 132 12.12 9.10 13.52
CA VAL A 132 11.58 9.81 14.70
C VAL A 132 10.55 8.98 15.46
N GLN A 133 10.30 9.32 16.73
CA GLN A 133 9.44 8.54 17.62
C GLN A 133 8.02 8.33 17.08
N THR A 134 7.37 9.38 16.56
CA THR A 134 6.02 9.30 15.96
C THR A 134 5.96 8.32 14.80
N SER A 135 7.01 8.26 13.97
CA SER A 135 7.11 7.29 12.88
C SER A 135 7.30 5.85 13.38
N ARG A 136 8.07 5.66 14.46
CA ARG A 136 8.23 4.36 15.13
C ARG A 136 6.92 3.89 15.74
N HIS A 137 6.18 4.81 16.38
CA HIS A 137 4.88 4.52 16.98
C HIS A 137 3.86 4.08 15.95
N GLN A 138 3.76 4.81 14.83
CA GLN A 138 2.93 4.40 13.69
C GLN A 138 3.33 3.00 13.22
N ALA A 139 4.64 2.75 13.10
CA ALA A 139 5.12 1.49 12.56
C ALA A 139 4.79 0.30 13.48
N LEU A 140 4.84 0.47 14.79
CA LEU A 140 4.40 -0.53 15.78
C LEU A 140 2.89 -0.78 15.68
N ALA A 141 2.07 0.28 15.61
CA ALA A 141 0.63 0.15 15.46
C ALA A 141 0.25 -0.60 14.17
N ASP A 142 0.89 -0.27 13.05
CA ASP A 142 0.72 -0.99 11.77
C ASP A 142 1.10 -2.46 11.94
N ALA A 143 2.26 -2.72 12.55
CA ALA A 143 2.85 -4.04 12.68
C ALA A 143 2.02 -5.01 13.49
N GLU A 144 1.64 -4.61 14.70
CA GLU A 144 0.89 -5.42 15.65
C GLU A 144 -0.60 -5.46 15.29
N GLY A 145 -1.07 -4.48 14.52
CA GLY A 145 -2.44 -4.41 14.02
C GLY A 145 -2.73 -5.24 12.77
N ILE A 146 -1.77 -6.00 12.23
CA ILE A 146 -1.88 -6.72 10.95
C ILE A 146 -3.14 -7.61 10.83
N SER A 147 -3.60 -8.19 11.94
CA SER A 147 -4.78 -9.06 11.95
C SER A 147 -6.11 -8.33 11.75
N TYR A 148 -6.11 -7.00 11.72
CA TYR A 148 -7.30 -6.14 11.66
C TYR A 148 -7.18 -5.07 10.56
N LEU A 149 -8.27 -4.32 10.35
CA LEU A 149 -8.36 -3.27 9.32
C LEU A 149 -8.28 -1.83 9.88
N TYR A 150 -8.07 -1.66 11.18
CA TYR A 150 -8.04 -0.36 11.86
C TYR A 150 -7.07 0.63 11.22
N PHE A 151 -5.93 0.14 10.74
CA PHE A 151 -4.87 0.96 10.15
C PHE A 151 -5.30 1.71 8.87
N LEU A 152 -6.42 1.33 8.24
CA LEU A 152 -6.93 1.98 7.02
C LEU A 152 -7.71 3.27 7.29
N SER A 153 -8.13 3.52 8.54
CA SER A 153 -9.03 4.63 8.86
C SER A 153 -8.43 5.99 8.55
N ASP A 154 -7.12 6.14 8.75
CA ASP A 154 -6.37 7.38 8.60
C ASP A 154 -6.47 7.98 7.19
N ALA A 155 -6.31 7.13 6.17
CA ALA A 155 -6.39 7.49 4.78
C ALA A 155 -7.82 7.80 4.31
N MET A 156 -8.84 7.43 5.08
CA MET A 156 -10.23 7.84 4.83
C MET A 156 -10.52 9.28 5.31
N GLY A 157 -9.64 9.82 6.16
CA GLY A 157 -9.79 11.12 6.81
C GLY A 157 -10.76 11.09 8.00
N PRO A 158 -10.80 12.15 8.84
CA PRO A 158 -11.43 12.11 10.18
C PRO A 158 -12.89 11.64 10.21
N ARG A 159 -13.74 12.16 9.30
CA ARG A 159 -15.18 11.86 9.31
C ARG A 159 -15.47 10.44 8.85
N LEU A 160 -15.02 10.08 7.65
CA LEU A 160 -15.25 8.74 7.08
C LEU A 160 -14.47 7.66 7.82
N GLY A 161 -13.24 7.96 8.27
CA GLY A 161 -12.45 7.06 9.11
C GLY A 161 -13.14 6.72 10.42
N LYS A 162 -13.74 7.70 11.11
CA LYS A 162 -14.53 7.45 12.33
C LYS A 162 -15.79 6.60 12.05
N ALA A 163 -16.47 6.85 10.94
CA ALA A 163 -17.60 6.03 10.51
C ALA A 163 -17.16 4.58 10.24
N PHE A 164 -16.04 4.38 9.55
CA PHE A 164 -15.44 3.06 9.31
C PHE A 164 -15.09 2.33 10.59
N LEU A 165 -14.38 2.99 11.50
CA LEU A 165 -14.03 2.43 12.80
C LEU A 165 -15.27 1.98 13.61
N THR A 166 -16.34 2.76 13.54
CA THR A 166 -17.60 2.47 14.25
C THR A 166 -18.34 1.30 13.60
N ALA A 167 -18.51 1.32 12.27
CA ALA A 167 -19.13 0.23 11.52
C ALA A 167 -18.35 -1.09 11.66
N TYR A 168 -17.01 -1.03 11.72
CA TYR A 168 -16.15 -2.20 11.85
C TYR A 168 -16.33 -2.90 13.20
N ASP A 169 -16.32 -2.13 14.30
CA ASP A 169 -16.53 -2.67 15.64
C ASP A 169 -17.95 -3.20 15.84
N LYS A 170 -18.95 -2.56 15.22
CA LYS A 170 -20.35 -3.04 15.20
C LYS A 170 -20.54 -4.31 14.34
N GLY A 171 -19.55 -4.68 13.52
CA GLY A 171 -19.64 -5.81 12.61
C GLY A 171 -20.46 -5.56 11.34
N GLU A 172 -20.76 -4.31 11.02
CA GLU A 172 -21.65 -3.93 9.93
C GLU A 172 -21.01 -4.09 8.54
N LEU A 173 -19.69 -4.26 8.48
CA LEU A 173 -18.92 -4.54 7.26
C LEU A 173 -18.27 -5.94 7.25
N GLY A 174 -18.88 -6.91 7.93
CA GLY A 174 -18.34 -8.25 8.12
C GLY A 174 -17.97 -8.99 6.83
N LYS A 175 -18.70 -8.81 5.73
CA LYS A 175 -18.39 -9.43 4.42
C LYS A 175 -17.14 -8.82 3.80
N ALA A 176 -17.03 -7.49 3.81
CA ALA A 176 -15.83 -6.79 3.34
C ALA A 176 -14.60 -7.18 4.17
N ALA A 177 -14.71 -7.20 5.49
CA ALA A 177 -13.63 -7.62 6.36
C ALA A 177 -13.19 -9.07 6.09
N ALA A 178 -14.13 -10.01 5.98
CA ALA A 178 -13.81 -11.41 5.70
C ALA A 178 -13.17 -11.60 4.31
N LEU A 179 -13.75 -10.97 3.27
CA LEU A 179 -13.25 -11.08 1.90
C LEU A 179 -11.84 -10.48 1.78
N ILE A 180 -11.63 -9.26 2.30
CA ILE A 180 -10.33 -8.57 2.24
C ILE A 180 -9.23 -9.43 2.84
N LYS A 181 -9.41 -9.94 4.08
CA LYS A 181 -8.37 -10.74 4.73
C LYS A 181 -8.14 -12.09 4.06
N ALA A 182 -9.16 -12.67 3.44
CA ALA A 182 -9.02 -13.93 2.72
C ALA A 182 -8.30 -13.78 1.37
N SER A 183 -8.32 -12.59 0.78
CA SER A 183 -7.61 -12.26 -0.47
C SER A 183 -6.11 -12.05 -0.29
N GLU A 184 -5.60 -12.13 0.94
CA GLU A 184 -4.17 -12.09 1.23
C GLU A 184 -3.47 -13.37 0.82
N VAL A 185 -2.74 -13.33 -0.29
CA VAL A 185 -1.91 -14.46 -0.73
C VAL A 185 -0.64 -14.53 0.14
N SER A 186 -0.52 -15.58 0.94
CA SER A 186 0.65 -15.77 1.83
C SER A 186 1.97 -15.79 1.06
N THR A 187 2.95 -15.03 1.54
CA THR A 187 4.31 -14.96 0.97
C THR A 187 5.26 -16.06 1.45
N SER A 188 4.78 -17.00 2.28
CA SER A 188 5.61 -18.04 2.91
C SER A 188 6.35 -18.93 1.90
N ALA A 189 5.71 -19.30 0.78
CA ALA A 189 6.35 -20.07 -0.28
C ALA A 189 7.52 -19.29 -0.92
N ALA A 190 7.31 -18.01 -1.23
CA ALA A 190 8.36 -17.14 -1.78
C ALA A 190 9.50 -16.92 -0.78
N LYS A 191 9.20 -16.72 0.51
CA LYS A 191 10.24 -16.60 1.56
C LYS A 191 11.13 -17.82 1.65
N LYS A 192 10.56 -19.03 1.52
CA LYS A 192 11.34 -20.28 1.46
C LYS A 192 12.17 -20.38 0.19
N HIS A 193 11.61 -19.96 -0.95
CA HIS A 193 12.29 -19.99 -2.24
C HIS A 193 13.50 -19.04 -2.30
N PHE A 194 13.33 -17.77 -1.92
CA PHE A 194 14.40 -16.77 -1.99
C PHE A 194 15.35 -16.80 -0.80
N ASN A 195 14.90 -17.31 0.35
CA ASN A 195 15.69 -17.50 1.57
C ASN A 195 16.56 -16.28 1.96
N ASN A 196 16.01 -15.07 1.82
CA ASN A 196 16.74 -13.83 2.10
C ASN A 196 16.78 -13.58 3.63
N PRO A 197 17.96 -13.43 4.26
CA PRO A 197 18.05 -13.06 5.68
C PRO A 197 17.43 -11.69 5.97
N ARG A 198 16.98 -11.45 7.20
CA ARG A 198 16.42 -10.14 7.61
C ARG A 198 17.51 -9.10 7.84
N PRO A 199 17.23 -7.80 7.63
CA PRO A 199 18.24 -6.73 7.77
C PRO A 199 18.95 -6.73 9.13
N PHE A 200 18.19 -6.82 10.22
CA PHE A 200 18.75 -6.80 11.58
C PHE A 200 19.64 -8.01 11.91
N LEU A 201 19.62 -9.07 11.10
CA LEU A 201 20.48 -10.25 11.25
C LEU A 201 21.81 -10.11 10.50
N ILE A 202 21.98 -9.11 9.64
CA ILE A 202 23.20 -8.96 8.84
C ILE A 202 24.36 -8.46 9.70
N GLN A 203 25.47 -9.19 9.74
CA GLN A 203 26.61 -8.77 10.53
C GLN A 203 27.13 -7.38 10.11
N GLY A 204 27.43 -6.52 11.09
CA GLY A 204 27.98 -5.18 10.86
C GLY A 204 26.94 -4.10 10.51
N ASN A 205 25.64 -4.42 10.51
CA ASN A 205 24.60 -3.41 10.41
C ASN A 205 24.48 -2.58 11.71
N THR A 206 23.81 -1.42 11.64
CA THR A 206 23.52 -0.54 12.80
C THR A 206 22.01 -0.36 13.03
N ILE A 207 21.22 -1.36 12.65
CA ILE A 207 19.77 -1.38 12.83
C ILE A 207 19.43 -1.57 14.31
N HIS A 208 18.47 -0.78 14.77
CA HIS A 208 17.94 -0.85 16.12
C HIS A 208 16.53 -1.41 16.07
N LEU A 209 16.33 -2.57 16.71
CA LEU A 209 15.00 -3.11 16.93
C LEU A 209 14.20 -2.14 17.81
N VAL A 210 12.98 -1.85 17.41
CA VAL A 210 12.13 -0.83 18.03
C VAL A 210 11.38 -1.46 19.21
N PRO A 211 11.59 -1.01 20.45
CA PRO A 211 10.81 -1.46 21.61
C PRO A 211 9.34 -1.08 21.44
N ASP A 212 8.44 -2.00 21.74
CA ASP A 212 7.00 -1.70 21.71
C ASP A 212 6.56 -0.97 22.98
N ASP A 213 6.51 0.35 22.88
CA ASP A 213 5.92 1.28 23.84
C ASP A 213 4.51 1.73 23.42
N VAL A 214 3.96 1.13 22.35
CA VAL A 214 2.69 1.52 21.74
C VAL A 214 1.61 0.49 22.00
N VAL A 215 1.69 -0.71 21.45
CA VAL A 215 0.54 -1.61 21.39
C VAL A 215 0.43 -2.41 22.68
N VAL A 216 1.41 -3.28 22.97
CA VAL A 216 1.44 -4.06 24.22
C VAL A 216 2.07 -3.24 25.37
N LYS A 217 2.99 -2.32 25.04
CA LYS A 217 3.69 -1.45 25.99
C LYS A 217 4.58 -2.18 27.00
N ASP A 218 5.16 -3.31 26.58
CA ASP A 218 6.08 -4.11 27.40
C ASP A 218 7.57 -3.79 27.10
N ASN A 219 7.85 -2.85 26.19
CA ASN A 219 9.18 -2.52 25.70
C ASN A 219 9.94 -3.72 25.09
N LYS A 220 9.26 -4.81 24.73
CA LYS A 220 9.88 -5.90 23.99
C LYS A 220 10.24 -5.38 22.59
N PRO A 221 11.50 -5.53 22.13
CA PRO A 221 11.88 -5.14 20.78
C PRO A 221 11.06 -5.90 19.74
N TYR A 222 10.47 -5.17 18.79
CA TYR A 222 9.72 -5.77 17.69
C TYR A 222 10.66 -6.57 16.79
N THR A 223 10.34 -7.84 16.58
CA THR A 223 11.10 -8.75 15.70
C THR A 223 10.17 -9.48 14.75
N ALA A 224 10.74 -10.14 13.74
CA ALA A 224 9.99 -11.02 12.85
C ALA A 224 10.85 -12.24 12.49
N ASP A 225 10.20 -13.37 12.22
CA ASP A 225 10.82 -14.66 11.95
C ASP A 225 10.86 -14.99 10.44
N GLY A 226 11.60 -16.04 10.06
CA GLY A 226 11.72 -16.47 8.66
C GLY A 226 12.40 -15.47 7.71
N GLY A 227 12.37 -15.79 6.41
CA GLY A 227 12.99 -14.98 5.37
C GLY A 227 12.35 -13.60 5.19
N SER A 228 13.10 -12.62 4.71
CA SER A 228 12.65 -11.22 4.54
C SER A 228 11.90 -11.00 3.22
N PHE A 229 12.35 -11.60 2.11
CA PHE A 229 11.83 -11.32 0.77
C PHE A 229 10.76 -12.32 0.30
N PRO A 230 9.61 -11.86 -0.25
CA PRO A 230 9.05 -10.51 -0.10
C PRO A 230 8.40 -10.33 1.29
N SER A 231 8.04 -9.10 1.67
CA SER A 231 7.46 -8.82 3.00
C SER A 231 5.99 -9.27 3.10
N GLY A 232 5.69 -10.20 4.01
CA GLY A 232 4.31 -10.64 4.26
C GLY A 232 3.41 -9.52 4.79
N HIS A 233 3.89 -8.74 5.77
CA HIS A 233 3.13 -7.61 6.32
C HIS A 233 2.85 -6.55 5.26
N THR A 234 3.81 -6.23 4.39
CA THR A 234 3.56 -5.31 3.27
C THR A 234 2.53 -5.88 2.30
N ASN A 235 2.58 -7.17 2.00
CA ASN A 235 1.60 -7.81 1.12
C ASN A 235 0.18 -7.67 1.70
N THR A 236 0.00 -7.95 3.00
CA THR A 236 -1.26 -7.72 3.71
C THR A 236 -1.68 -6.25 3.64
N GLY A 237 -0.81 -5.32 4.05
CA GLY A 237 -1.13 -3.89 4.06
C GLY A 237 -1.49 -3.32 2.69
N TYR A 238 -0.82 -3.75 1.62
CA TYR A 238 -1.18 -3.35 0.25
C TYR A 238 -2.47 -4.01 -0.23
N THR A 239 -2.68 -5.31 -0.01
CA THR A 239 -3.92 -5.99 -0.42
C THR A 239 -5.14 -5.37 0.25
N ASP A 240 -5.07 -5.16 1.56
CA ASP A 240 -6.14 -4.57 2.37
C ASP A 240 -6.46 -3.15 1.89
N ALA A 241 -5.42 -2.33 1.67
CA ALA A 241 -5.58 -0.95 1.24
C ALA A 241 -6.08 -0.83 -0.21
N LEU A 242 -5.61 -1.69 -1.12
CA LEU A 242 -6.06 -1.70 -2.52
C LEU A 242 -7.51 -2.14 -2.63
N LEU A 243 -7.91 -3.23 -1.96
CA LEU A 243 -9.31 -3.67 -1.99
C LEU A 243 -10.23 -2.64 -1.34
N MET A 244 -9.80 -1.98 -0.25
CA MET A 244 -10.55 -0.88 0.34
C MET A 244 -10.67 0.32 -0.61
N ALA A 245 -9.61 0.65 -1.35
CA ALA A 245 -9.62 1.71 -2.37
C ALA A 245 -10.63 1.41 -3.50
N GLU A 246 -10.73 0.15 -3.92
CA GLU A 246 -11.72 -0.29 -4.91
C GLU A 246 -13.16 -0.26 -4.38
N MET A 247 -13.36 -0.45 -3.07
CA MET A 247 -14.67 -0.37 -2.44
C MET A 247 -15.11 1.07 -2.12
N ILE A 248 -14.14 1.96 -1.86
CA ILE A 248 -14.33 3.37 -1.50
C ILE A 248 -13.49 4.27 -2.44
N PRO A 249 -13.84 4.36 -3.73
CA PRO A 249 -13.08 5.14 -4.70
C PRO A 249 -13.03 6.64 -4.38
N GLU A 250 -13.93 7.14 -3.53
CA GLU A 250 -13.90 8.51 -2.99
C GLU A 250 -12.58 8.85 -2.26
N ARG A 251 -11.86 7.82 -1.78
CA ARG A 251 -10.56 7.93 -1.12
C ARG A 251 -9.47 7.10 -1.81
N PHE A 252 -9.64 6.76 -3.09
CA PHE A 252 -8.76 5.85 -3.84
C PHE A 252 -7.27 6.16 -3.69
N ASP A 253 -6.85 7.38 -4.04
CA ASP A 253 -5.44 7.80 -3.98
C ASP A 253 -4.85 7.69 -2.57
N ALA A 254 -5.59 8.18 -1.56
CA ALA A 254 -5.19 8.13 -0.17
C ALA A 254 -5.03 6.69 0.34
N LEU A 255 -5.98 5.80 0.02
CA LEU A 255 -5.95 4.41 0.43
C LEU A 255 -4.82 3.63 -0.30
N VAL A 256 -4.61 3.85 -1.59
CA VAL A 256 -3.47 3.25 -2.29
C VAL A 256 -2.14 3.72 -1.69
N THR A 257 -2.06 5.00 -1.33
CA THR A 257 -0.90 5.58 -0.64
C THR A 257 -0.71 5.02 0.77
N ARG A 258 -1.80 4.65 1.46
CA ARG A 258 -1.74 4.00 2.77
C ARG A 258 -1.02 2.65 2.74
N GLY A 259 -1.23 1.87 1.68
CA GLY A 259 -0.50 0.63 1.46
C GLY A 259 1.02 0.86 1.37
N ALA A 260 1.43 1.92 0.66
CA ALA A 260 2.84 2.33 0.61
C ALA A 260 3.39 2.76 1.98
N ARG A 261 2.61 3.51 2.75
CA ARG A 261 2.98 3.91 4.11
C ARG A 261 3.12 2.72 5.05
N TYR A 262 2.26 1.71 4.92
CA TYR A 262 2.36 0.46 5.66
C TYR A 262 3.64 -0.31 5.31
N GLY A 263 3.99 -0.34 4.02
CA GLY A 263 5.28 -0.87 3.57
C GLY A 263 6.47 -0.15 4.20
N TYR A 264 6.45 1.19 4.20
CA TYR A 264 7.49 2.02 4.82
C TYR A 264 7.64 1.78 6.32
N SER A 265 6.53 1.55 7.05
CA SER A 265 6.55 1.16 8.47
C SER A 265 7.43 -0.08 8.72
N ARG A 266 7.49 -1.03 7.78
CA ARG A 266 8.32 -2.24 7.92
C ARG A 266 9.82 -1.94 7.86
N ILE A 267 10.20 -0.89 7.14
CA ILE A 267 11.58 -0.41 7.02
C ILE A 267 11.95 0.42 8.24
N VAL A 268 11.03 1.25 8.74
CA VAL A 268 11.18 1.97 10.03
C VAL A 268 11.50 1.00 11.17
N LEU A 269 10.84 -0.16 11.22
CA LEU A 269 11.13 -1.21 12.21
C LEU A 269 12.42 -2.00 11.95
N GLY A 270 13.10 -1.79 10.81
CA GLY A 270 14.35 -2.47 10.47
C GLY A 270 14.20 -3.96 10.14
N VAL A 271 12.97 -4.46 9.97
CA VAL A 271 12.70 -5.90 9.77
C VAL A 271 12.58 -6.31 8.29
N HIS A 272 12.50 -5.33 7.39
CA HIS A 272 12.41 -5.53 5.95
C HIS A 272 13.22 -4.48 5.18
N TYR A 273 13.75 -4.90 4.04
CA TYR A 273 14.43 -4.03 3.10
C TYR A 273 13.45 -3.32 2.15
N PRO A 274 13.88 -2.21 1.51
CA PRO A 274 13.19 -1.64 0.36
C PRO A 274 12.74 -2.65 -0.70
N LEU A 275 13.63 -3.56 -1.14
CA LEU A 275 13.29 -4.57 -2.14
C LEU A 275 12.15 -5.51 -1.68
N ASP A 276 12.11 -5.88 -0.40
CA ASP A 276 11.04 -6.73 0.14
C ASP A 276 9.67 -6.05 0.03
N VAL A 277 9.65 -4.74 0.29
CA VAL A 277 8.44 -3.92 0.27
C VAL A 277 8.00 -3.65 -1.17
N MET A 278 8.95 -3.35 -2.06
CA MET A 278 8.70 -3.19 -3.50
C MET A 278 8.14 -4.47 -4.12
N GLY A 279 8.74 -5.63 -3.83
CA GLY A 279 8.28 -6.91 -4.34
C GLY A 279 6.86 -7.25 -3.85
N SER A 280 6.56 -6.99 -2.58
CA SER A 280 5.21 -7.19 -2.05
C SER A 280 4.16 -6.28 -2.68
N ARG A 281 4.50 -5.01 -3.00
CA ARG A 281 3.60 -4.14 -3.77
C ARG A 281 3.24 -4.78 -5.11
N MET A 282 4.24 -5.25 -5.86
CA MET A 282 4.05 -5.85 -7.18
C MET A 282 3.10 -7.05 -7.10
N VAL A 283 3.36 -7.95 -6.15
CA VAL A 283 2.54 -9.15 -5.94
C VAL A 283 1.11 -8.82 -5.50
N ALA A 284 0.94 -7.87 -4.57
CA ALA A 284 -0.38 -7.45 -4.11
C ALA A 284 -1.21 -6.84 -5.25
N GLN A 285 -0.63 -5.93 -6.04
CA GLN A 285 -1.31 -5.33 -7.19
C GLN A 285 -1.71 -6.39 -8.23
N ARG A 286 -0.81 -7.32 -8.57
CA ARG A 286 -1.10 -8.44 -9.48
C ARG A 286 -2.23 -9.31 -8.95
N ASN A 287 -2.21 -9.67 -7.67
CA ASN A 287 -3.20 -10.57 -7.07
C ASN A 287 -4.58 -9.92 -6.94
N VAL A 288 -4.65 -8.65 -6.55
CA VAL A 288 -5.92 -7.91 -6.53
C VAL A 288 -6.50 -7.80 -7.93
N ALA A 289 -5.68 -7.48 -8.95
CA ALA A 289 -6.14 -7.48 -10.33
C ALA A 289 -6.65 -8.86 -10.77
N HIS A 290 -5.93 -9.93 -10.44
CA HIS A 290 -6.34 -11.30 -10.73
C HIS A 290 -7.71 -11.63 -10.13
N TYR A 291 -7.91 -11.36 -8.83
CA TYR A 291 -9.19 -11.62 -8.16
C TYR A 291 -10.33 -10.79 -8.74
N LEU A 292 -10.13 -9.49 -8.99
CA LEU A 292 -11.17 -8.62 -9.53
C LEU A 292 -11.60 -9.00 -10.97
N ASN A 293 -10.77 -9.72 -11.72
CA ASN A 293 -11.13 -10.27 -13.04
C ASN A 293 -11.82 -11.64 -12.98
N ASP A 294 -11.81 -12.33 -11.84
CA ASP A 294 -12.58 -13.56 -11.65
C ASP A 294 -14.06 -13.23 -11.40
N ALA A 295 -14.95 -13.69 -12.26
CA ALA A 295 -16.39 -13.42 -12.16
C ALA A 295 -17.02 -13.87 -10.83
N LYS A 296 -16.56 -14.99 -10.26
CA LYS A 296 -17.09 -15.49 -8.98
C LYS A 296 -16.62 -14.62 -7.81
N TYR A 297 -15.35 -14.24 -7.81
CA TYR A 297 -14.83 -13.29 -6.82
C TYR A 297 -15.51 -11.93 -6.97
N ARG A 298 -15.70 -11.46 -8.21
CA ARG A 298 -16.32 -10.17 -8.50
C ARG A 298 -17.73 -10.07 -7.91
N ALA A 299 -18.51 -11.15 -7.96
CA ALA A 299 -19.82 -11.20 -7.33
C ALA A 299 -19.72 -10.99 -5.81
N LEU A 300 -18.81 -11.70 -5.13
CA LEU A 300 -18.56 -11.55 -3.69
C LEU A 300 -18.04 -10.15 -3.34
N PHE A 301 -17.12 -9.62 -4.16
CA PHE A 301 -16.58 -8.29 -4.00
C PHE A 301 -17.67 -7.21 -4.07
N ASN A 302 -18.57 -7.30 -5.05
CA ASN A 302 -19.67 -6.35 -5.19
C ASN A 302 -20.64 -6.44 -3.99
N GLU A 303 -21.00 -7.65 -3.55
CA GLU A 303 -21.86 -7.84 -2.38
C GLU A 303 -21.22 -7.27 -1.10
N ALA A 304 -19.94 -7.55 -0.89
CA ALA A 304 -19.17 -7.05 0.24
C ALA A 304 -19.00 -5.53 0.21
N ARG A 305 -18.70 -4.97 -0.97
CA ARG A 305 -18.62 -3.53 -1.21
C ARG A 305 -19.95 -2.85 -0.87
N ASP A 306 -21.06 -3.39 -1.35
CA ASP A 306 -22.37 -2.76 -1.17
C ASP A 306 -22.79 -2.78 0.32
N GLN A 307 -22.46 -3.86 1.06
CA GLN A 307 -22.62 -3.90 2.52
C GLN A 307 -21.77 -2.81 3.21
N LEU A 308 -20.48 -2.75 2.89
CA LEU A 308 -19.56 -1.76 3.45
C LEU A 308 -20.08 -0.34 3.20
N ARG A 309 -20.41 -0.01 1.94
CA ARG A 309 -20.85 1.33 1.57
C ARG A 309 -22.15 1.71 2.28
N THR A 310 -23.11 0.79 2.37
CA THR A 310 -24.36 1.01 3.11
C THR A 310 -24.12 1.30 4.59
N ALA A 311 -23.24 0.53 5.24
CA ALA A 311 -22.89 0.74 6.64
C ALA A 311 -22.22 2.10 6.86
N LEU A 312 -21.29 2.48 5.98
CA LEU A 312 -20.60 3.76 6.08
C LEU A 312 -21.53 4.96 5.86
N GLU A 313 -22.45 4.91 4.89
CA GLU A 313 -23.43 5.99 4.69
C GLU A 313 -24.36 6.15 5.90
N LYS A 314 -24.79 5.03 6.49
CA LYS A 314 -25.55 5.01 7.73
C LYS A 314 -24.79 5.69 8.88
N GLU A 315 -23.53 5.30 9.12
CA GLU A 315 -22.71 5.88 10.19
C GLU A 315 -22.33 7.36 9.92
N CYS A 316 -22.18 7.73 8.64
CA CYS A 316 -21.91 9.12 8.23
C CYS A 316 -23.15 10.03 8.27
N GLY A 317 -24.36 9.45 8.22
CA GLY A 317 -25.63 10.18 8.07
C GLY A 317 -25.77 10.94 6.75
N THR A 318 -24.98 10.59 5.73
CA THR A 318 -24.93 11.26 4.42
C THR A 318 -24.27 10.35 3.38
N THR A 319 -24.17 10.79 2.13
CA THR A 319 -23.52 10.03 1.06
C THR A 319 -22.01 9.89 1.29
N LEU A 320 -21.40 8.83 0.76
CA LEU A 320 -19.93 8.67 0.87
C LEU A 320 -19.15 9.82 0.24
N ALA A 321 -19.63 10.36 -0.88
CA ALA A 321 -19.00 11.49 -1.54
C ALA A 321 -18.92 12.73 -0.63
N GLU A 322 -19.96 12.99 0.18
CA GLU A 322 -19.95 14.08 1.16
C GLU A 322 -19.15 13.71 2.42
N CYS A 323 -19.26 12.46 2.89
CA CYS A 323 -18.54 12.01 4.08
C CYS A 323 -17.01 11.97 3.89
N ALA A 324 -16.55 11.68 2.67
CA ALA A 324 -15.14 11.63 2.28
C ALA A 324 -14.49 13.03 2.08
N LYS A 325 -15.28 14.10 2.09
CA LYS A 325 -14.76 15.48 2.05
C LYS A 325 -14.17 15.84 3.40
N VAL A 326 -12.93 16.30 3.37
CA VAL A 326 -12.18 16.70 4.56
C VAL A 326 -11.55 18.06 4.28
N PRO A 327 -11.60 19.02 5.22
CA PRO A 327 -10.84 20.25 5.11
C PRO A 327 -9.36 19.93 4.90
N ALA A 328 -8.67 20.61 3.98
CA ALA A 328 -7.29 20.27 3.61
C ALA A 328 -6.33 20.20 4.82
N LYS A 329 -6.52 21.08 5.81
CA LYS A 329 -5.73 21.09 7.05
C LYS A 329 -5.86 19.81 7.89
N ASP A 330 -6.94 19.05 7.70
CA ASP A 330 -7.27 17.83 8.44
C ASP A 330 -7.12 16.56 7.58
N ASP A 331 -6.53 16.69 6.38
CA ASP A 331 -6.38 15.61 5.40
C ASP A 331 -4.92 15.41 4.96
N PRO A 332 -4.02 14.98 5.87
CA PRO A 332 -2.60 14.87 5.55
C PRO A 332 -2.32 13.86 4.41
N TYR A 333 -3.19 12.87 4.20
CA TYR A 333 -3.06 11.92 3.09
C TYR A 333 -3.33 12.52 1.71
N ARG A 334 -4.04 13.64 1.62
CA ARG A 334 -4.25 14.38 0.36
C ARG A 334 -3.26 15.53 0.16
N ASP A 335 -2.31 15.72 1.08
CA ASP A 335 -1.21 16.65 0.87
C ASP A 335 -0.43 16.25 -0.41
N PRO A 336 -0.11 17.20 -1.31
CA PRO A 336 0.68 16.92 -2.50
C PRO A 336 2.01 16.19 -2.23
N ALA A 337 2.62 16.39 -1.07
CA ALA A 337 3.84 15.70 -0.63
C ALA A 337 3.65 14.18 -0.57
N MET A 338 2.44 13.68 -0.28
CA MET A 338 2.18 12.24 -0.24
C MET A 338 2.29 11.58 -1.62
N ARG A 339 2.16 12.34 -2.71
CA ARG A 339 2.43 11.85 -4.07
C ARG A 339 3.93 11.66 -4.31
N GLU A 340 4.75 12.56 -3.79
CA GLU A 340 6.20 12.42 -3.82
C GLU A 340 6.66 11.25 -2.94
N PHE A 341 6.06 11.08 -1.76
CA PHE A 341 6.28 9.92 -0.90
C PHE A 341 5.93 8.61 -1.61
N TYR A 342 4.74 8.51 -2.24
CA TYR A 342 4.39 7.31 -2.99
C TYR A 342 5.43 7.02 -4.09
N ARG A 343 5.78 8.03 -4.90
CA ARG A 343 6.81 7.91 -5.94
C ARG A 343 8.15 7.45 -5.37
N PHE A 344 8.56 7.97 -4.21
CA PHE A 344 9.75 7.51 -3.51
C PHE A 344 9.64 6.03 -3.13
N THR A 345 8.55 5.58 -2.48
CA THR A 345 8.39 4.16 -2.10
C THR A 345 8.33 3.19 -3.27
N MET A 346 8.16 3.71 -4.50
CA MET A 346 8.20 2.86 -5.68
C MET A 346 9.60 2.31 -5.97
N THR A 347 10.65 3.01 -5.56
CA THR A 347 12.05 2.71 -5.89
C THR A 347 13.01 2.81 -4.70
N TYR A 348 12.63 3.54 -3.64
CA TYR A 348 13.45 3.91 -2.49
C TYR A 348 14.80 4.55 -2.85
N SER A 349 14.85 5.23 -4.00
CA SER A 349 16.07 5.76 -4.60
C SER A 349 17.18 4.70 -4.77
N LEU A 350 16.80 3.44 -4.94
CA LEU A 350 17.75 2.40 -5.32
C LEU A 350 18.28 2.64 -6.75
N PRO A 351 19.50 2.18 -7.06
CA PRO A 351 20.17 2.52 -8.32
C PRO A 351 19.37 2.07 -9.55
N GLN A 352 19.15 3.01 -10.46
CA GLN A 352 18.51 2.77 -11.75
C GLN A 352 19.58 2.43 -12.81
N GLN A 353 19.36 1.37 -13.58
CA GLN A 353 20.12 1.07 -14.79
C GLN A 353 19.76 2.07 -15.89
N LYS A 354 20.67 3.01 -16.17
CA LYS A 354 20.49 4.06 -17.18
C LYS A 354 20.54 3.47 -18.60
N GLY A 355 19.73 4.03 -19.49
CA GLY A 355 19.69 3.64 -20.91
C GLY A 355 18.61 2.59 -21.25
N GLU A 356 17.98 2.00 -20.24
CA GLU A 356 16.85 1.08 -20.42
C GLU A 356 15.63 1.82 -20.99
N LYS A 357 15.11 1.32 -22.13
CA LYS A 357 14.03 1.97 -22.89
C LYS A 357 12.90 1.02 -23.24
N GLN A 358 12.80 -0.13 -22.58
CA GLN A 358 11.76 -1.10 -22.89
C GLN A 358 10.36 -0.48 -22.75
N GLY A 359 9.60 -0.57 -23.85
CA GLY A 359 8.20 -0.16 -23.89
C GLY A 359 7.39 -0.96 -22.87
N LEU A 360 6.41 -0.32 -22.25
CA LEU A 360 5.59 -0.94 -21.22
C LEU A 360 4.36 -1.61 -21.84
N LYS A 361 4.23 -2.93 -21.69
CA LYS A 361 3.00 -3.66 -22.04
C LYS A 361 2.16 -3.84 -20.78
N VAL A 362 0.91 -3.40 -20.83
CA VAL A 362 -0.05 -3.62 -19.74
C VAL A 362 -0.57 -5.07 -19.82
N PRO A 363 -0.40 -5.90 -18.77
CA PRO A 363 -1.01 -7.23 -18.70
C PRO A 363 -2.52 -7.13 -18.84
N GLU A 364 -3.12 -8.14 -19.48
CA GLU A 364 -4.57 -8.20 -19.64
C GLU A 364 -5.25 -8.22 -18.27
N GLY A 365 -6.31 -7.42 -18.12
CA GLY A 365 -7.07 -7.29 -16.88
C GLY A 365 -6.45 -6.34 -15.85
N ALA A 366 -5.22 -5.86 -16.02
CA ALA A 366 -4.61 -4.95 -15.04
C ALA A 366 -5.38 -3.63 -14.88
N GLU A 367 -6.04 -3.15 -15.95
CA GLU A 367 -6.87 -1.94 -15.95
C GLU A 367 -8.04 -1.97 -14.96
N VAL A 368 -8.39 -3.15 -14.45
CA VAL A 368 -9.41 -3.33 -13.43
C VAL A 368 -9.10 -2.54 -12.16
N LEU A 369 -7.82 -2.32 -11.85
CA LEU A 369 -7.33 -1.55 -10.69
C LEU A 369 -7.58 -0.03 -10.79
N LEU A 370 -8.18 0.42 -11.88
CA LEU A 370 -8.64 1.81 -12.05
C LEU A 370 -10.13 1.87 -12.34
N GLU A 371 -10.84 0.73 -12.37
CA GLU A 371 -12.22 0.66 -12.81
C GLU A 371 -13.17 1.36 -11.84
N ALA A 372 -13.07 1.06 -10.54
CA ALA A 372 -13.95 1.68 -9.54
C ALA A 372 -13.69 3.18 -9.40
N ALA A 373 -12.42 3.60 -9.52
CA ALA A 373 -12.03 5.00 -9.35
C ALA A 373 -12.26 5.86 -10.61
N LEU A 374 -12.22 5.25 -11.81
CA LEU A 374 -12.40 5.91 -13.10
C LEU A 374 -13.47 5.17 -13.93
N PRO A 375 -14.73 5.11 -13.46
CA PRO A 375 -15.77 4.28 -14.08
C PRO A 375 -16.15 4.75 -15.50
N ASN A 376 -15.96 6.04 -15.79
CA ASN A 376 -16.32 6.65 -17.08
C ASN A 376 -15.28 6.45 -18.18
N LEU A 377 -14.11 5.87 -17.87
CA LEU A 377 -13.07 5.59 -18.85
C LEU A 377 -13.19 4.17 -19.40
N SER A 378 -12.94 4.00 -20.69
CA SER A 378 -12.82 2.66 -21.30
C SER A 378 -11.57 1.94 -20.78
N ALA A 379 -11.55 0.61 -20.92
CA ALA A 379 -10.37 -0.21 -20.61
C ALA A 379 -9.11 0.31 -21.31
N ALA A 380 -9.21 0.71 -22.59
CA ALA A 380 -8.10 1.26 -23.35
C ALA A 380 -7.58 2.60 -22.78
N GLN A 381 -8.48 3.48 -22.33
CA GLN A 381 -8.10 4.75 -21.69
C GLN A 381 -7.40 4.52 -20.34
N ARG A 382 -7.90 3.58 -19.52
CA ARG A 382 -7.24 3.20 -18.26
C ARG A 382 -5.85 2.61 -18.49
N ARG A 383 -5.69 1.70 -19.47
CA ARG A 383 -4.37 1.17 -19.87
C ARG A 383 -3.43 2.27 -20.33
N ALA A 384 -3.92 3.25 -21.12
CA ALA A 384 -3.12 4.38 -21.57
C ALA A 384 -2.63 5.25 -20.40
N LEU A 385 -3.46 5.48 -19.38
CA LEU A 385 -3.05 6.18 -18.15
C LEU A 385 -1.96 5.41 -17.40
N MET A 386 -2.10 4.09 -17.26
CA MET A 386 -1.08 3.25 -16.60
C MET A 386 0.27 3.36 -17.31
N VAL A 387 0.28 3.31 -18.66
CA VAL A 387 1.52 3.48 -19.44
C VAL A 387 2.09 4.89 -19.27
N LYS A 388 1.25 5.92 -19.38
CA LYS A 388 1.69 7.33 -19.34
C LYS A 388 2.23 7.77 -17.99
N THR A 389 1.80 7.11 -16.91
CA THR A 389 2.17 7.45 -15.53
C THR A 389 3.13 6.48 -14.88
N ALA A 390 3.48 5.39 -15.59
CA ALA A 390 4.45 4.44 -15.12
C ALA A 390 5.82 5.07 -14.88
N LEU A 391 6.57 4.51 -13.94
CA LEU A 391 7.95 4.92 -13.73
C LEU A 391 8.83 4.66 -14.96
N PRO A 392 9.96 5.37 -15.09
CA PRO A 392 11.04 4.99 -16.00
C PRO A 392 11.49 3.53 -15.78
N ALA A 393 11.99 2.88 -16.83
CA ALA A 393 12.51 1.52 -16.77
C ALA A 393 13.87 1.43 -16.07
N GLY A 394 14.33 0.21 -15.75
CA GLY A 394 15.68 -0.03 -15.23
C GLY A 394 15.83 0.06 -13.72
N TYR A 395 14.74 0.19 -12.96
CA TYR A 395 14.80 0.06 -11.51
C TYR A 395 14.89 -1.41 -11.08
N PRO A 396 15.35 -1.71 -9.84
CA PRO A 396 15.38 -3.07 -9.34
C PRO A 396 14.00 -3.74 -9.38
N LEU A 397 14.00 -5.07 -9.60
CA LEU A 397 12.83 -5.94 -9.79
C LEU A 397 12.07 -5.77 -11.11
N SER A 398 12.49 -4.87 -12.02
CA SER A 398 11.84 -4.75 -13.34
C SER A 398 12.03 -5.99 -14.21
N GLY A 399 13.06 -6.82 -13.94
CA GLY A 399 13.27 -8.10 -14.60
C GLY A 399 13.35 -8.03 -16.13
N GLU A 400 13.05 -9.13 -16.80
CA GLU A 400 13.13 -9.25 -18.27
C GLU A 400 11.75 -9.47 -18.92
N THR A 401 10.74 -9.86 -18.13
CA THR A 401 9.40 -10.13 -18.66
C THR A 401 8.52 -8.88 -18.68
N GLY A 402 7.51 -8.86 -19.56
CA GLY A 402 6.56 -7.74 -19.62
C GLY A 402 5.81 -7.51 -18.31
N ASP A 403 5.46 -8.58 -17.59
CA ASP A 403 4.78 -8.51 -16.30
C ASP A 403 5.68 -7.91 -15.21
N GLN A 404 6.94 -8.33 -15.13
CA GLN A 404 7.92 -7.77 -14.19
C GLN A 404 8.10 -6.27 -14.44
N GLN A 405 8.27 -5.89 -15.70
CA GLN A 405 8.41 -4.50 -16.10
C GLN A 405 7.15 -3.70 -15.73
N PHE A 406 5.96 -4.24 -15.99
CA PHE A 406 4.70 -3.55 -15.68
C PHE A 406 4.46 -3.36 -14.18
N TRP A 407 4.44 -4.43 -13.40
CA TRP A 407 4.06 -4.37 -11.99
C TRP A 407 5.07 -3.58 -11.15
N GLN A 408 6.36 -3.60 -11.53
CA GLN A 408 7.37 -2.78 -10.88
C GLN A 408 7.10 -1.27 -11.07
N ARG A 409 6.60 -0.89 -12.26
CA ARG A 409 6.48 0.51 -12.72
C ARG A 409 5.08 1.10 -12.54
N LEU A 410 4.07 0.30 -12.20
CA LEU A 410 2.67 0.73 -12.07
C LEU A 410 2.47 1.79 -10.98
N ASN A 411 2.02 2.99 -11.37
CA ASN A 411 1.73 4.10 -10.47
C ASN A 411 0.23 4.46 -10.48
N LEU A 412 -0.57 3.75 -9.68
CA LEU A 412 -2.02 3.94 -9.60
C LEU A 412 -2.43 5.36 -9.13
N PRO A 413 -1.81 5.96 -8.09
CA PRO A 413 -2.04 7.35 -7.70
C PRO A 413 -1.87 8.34 -8.86
N ALA A 414 -0.76 8.24 -9.60
CA ALA A 414 -0.50 9.15 -10.72
C ALA A 414 -1.49 8.94 -11.87
N ALA A 415 -1.87 7.69 -12.17
CA ALA A 415 -2.89 7.38 -13.18
C ALA A 415 -4.26 7.99 -12.82
N TYR A 416 -4.70 7.82 -11.57
CA TYR A 416 -5.94 8.40 -11.06
C TYR A 416 -5.92 9.93 -11.12
N GLN A 417 -4.85 10.56 -10.61
CA GLN A 417 -4.72 12.01 -10.58
C GLN A 417 -4.64 12.63 -11.98
N MET A 418 -3.96 11.97 -12.92
CA MET A 418 -3.89 12.44 -14.31
C MET A 418 -5.27 12.48 -14.96
N ALA A 419 -6.13 11.50 -14.68
CA ALA A 419 -7.51 11.50 -15.19
C ALA A 419 -8.38 12.56 -14.49
N ALA A 420 -8.27 12.69 -13.16
CA ALA A 420 -9.06 13.65 -12.39
C ALA A 420 -8.84 15.10 -12.83
N LYS A 421 -7.63 15.46 -13.29
CA LYS A 421 -7.31 16.79 -13.83
C LYS A 421 -7.88 17.10 -15.22
N VAL A 422 -8.32 16.08 -15.96
CA VAL A 422 -8.90 16.26 -17.32
C VAL A 422 -10.41 16.52 -17.26
N HIS A 423 -11.04 16.28 -16.10
CA HIS A 423 -12.48 16.41 -15.87
C HIS A 423 -12.85 17.50 -14.84
N GLN A 424 -11.88 18.32 -14.43
CA GLN A 424 -12.07 19.63 -13.78
C GLN A 424 -11.80 20.70 -14.82
#